data_AF-A0A7V3Y423-F1
#
_entry.id   AF-A0A7V3Y423-F1
#
_cell.length_a   1.000
_cell.length_b   1.000
_cell.length_c   1.000
_cell.angle_alpha   90.00
_cell.angle_beta   90.00
_cell.angle_gamma   90.00
#
_symmetry.space_group_name_H-M   'P 1'
#
loop_
_entity.id
_entity.type
_entity.pdbx_description
1 polymer ?
#
loop_
_entity_poly.entity_id
_entity_poly.type
_entity_poly.pdbx_seq_one_letter_code
_entity_poly.pdbx_strand_id
1 'polypeptide(L)'
;MAMILAKTTDTIPMNNMEVWMDNILKKIEKLMLEHDAISPELIKKKDIKLGLRNPDGSGVVAGITSKGIVIGYEKITNPDGTYTVKPVEGKLYYCGYDACELAQHIQEEGRYGFDEVTYLLLTGELPNKNDLERFEEVIADRRPLTKLERGIIMQEDVNYNQMYALHSVISHLSRCDPDPDSTDIKDVSRQCINLIAKAPVIVAYNYNVMKFRKGGDLFITKPNPE
;
A
#
# COMPACT_ATOMS: atom_id res chain seq x y z
N MET A 1 -2.24 63.77 -16.80
CA MET A 1 -1.86 62.55 -17.54
C MET A 1 -1.92 61.41 -16.56
N ALA A 2 -3.08 60.76 -16.53
CA ALA A 2 -3.52 59.84 -15.49
C ALA A 2 -3.08 58.40 -15.78
N MET A 3 -3.22 57.55 -14.74
CA MET A 3 -3.49 56.10 -14.83
C MET A 3 -2.20 55.26 -15.08
N ILE A 4 -1.80 54.24 -14.31
CA ILE A 4 -2.43 52.92 -13.97
C ILE A 4 -1.45 52.23 -12.98
N LEU A 5 -1.84 51.84 -11.76
CA LEU A 5 -2.12 50.45 -11.27
C LEU A 5 -0.91 49.49 -11.34
N ALA A 6 -0.67 48.54 -10.46
CA ALA A 6 -1.26 48.09 -9.21
C ALA A 6 -0.28 47.07 -8.58
N LYS A 7 -0.48 46.78 -7.29
CA LYS A 7 0.01 45.56 -6.65
C LYS A 7 -0.53 44.32 -7.38
N THR A 8 0.33 43.34 -7.60
CA THR A 8 0.04 41.89 -7.76
C THR A 8 1.39 41.19 -7.56
N THR A 9 1.74 40.63 -6.39
CA THR A 9 1.28 39.34 -5.86
C THR A 9 0.42 38.54 -6.83
N ASP A 10 1.06 38.03 -7.89
CA ASP A 10 0.54 36.87 -8.59
C ASP A 10 1.01 35.61 -7.86
N THR A 11 0.23 35.24 -6.85
CA THR A 11 0.10 33.86 -6.42
C THR A 11 -0.29 33.04 -7.63
N ILE A 12 0.59 32.14 -8.06
CA ILE A 12 0.26 31.05 -8.97
C ILE A 12 -0.94 30.32 -8.35
N PRO A 13 -2.07 30.14 -9.06
CA PRO A 13 -3.21 29.44 -8.50
C PRO A 13 -2.77 28.01 -8.21
N MET A 14 -2.74 27.66 -6.92
CA MET A 14 -2.54 26.30 -6.43
C MET A 14 -3.59 25.42 -7.12
N ASN A 15 -3.10 24.51 -7.96
CA ASN A 15 -3.88 23.87 -9.01
C ASN A 15 -5.00 23.01 -8.39
N ASN A 16 -6.22 23.04 -8.94
CA ASN A 16 -7.37 22.27 -8.41
C ASN A 16 -7.06 20.78 -8.21
N MET A 17 -6.13 20.23 -9.00
CA MET A 17 -5.62 18.86 -8.90
C MET A 17 -4.88 18.57 -7.59
N GLU A 18 -4.07 19.51 -7.09
CA GLU A 18 -3.32 19.36 -5.83
C GLU A 18 -4.29 19.33 -4.63
N VAL A 19 -5.35 20.16 -4.69
CA VAL A 19 -6.42 20.18 -3.68
C VAL A 19 -7.25 18.88 -3.69
N TRP A 20 -7.45 18.27 -4.85
CA TRP A 20 -8.22 17.02 -4.97
C TRP A 20 -7.42 15.80 -4.52
N MET A 21 -6.11 15.76 -4.83
CA MET A 21 -5.19 14.73 -4.35
C MET A 21 -5.04 14.77 -2.82
N ASP A 22 -4.96 15.98 -2.24
CA ASP A 22 -4.98 16.16 -0.79
C ASP A 22 -6.29 15.67 -0.16
N ASN A 23 -7.40 15.69 -0.90
CA ASN A 23 -8.69 15.25 -0.40
C ASN A 23 -8.80 13.73 -0.33
N ILE A 24 -8.31 13.00 -1.36
CA ILE A 24 -8.34 11.52 -1.33
C ILE A 24 -7.38 10.97 -0.27
N LEU A 25 -6.20 11.57 -0.08
CA LEU A 25 -5.25 11.16 0.96
C LEU A 25 -5.82 11.37 2.37
N LYS A 26 -6.43 12.53 2.64
CA LYS A 26 -7.12 12.79 3.91
C LYS A 26 -8.27 11.82 4.15
N LYS A 27 -9.00 11.44 3.10
CA LYS A 27 -10.05 10.43 3.19
C LYS A 27 -9.49 9.06 3.54
N ILE A 28 -8.39 8.64 2.90
CA ILE A 28 -7.70 7.39 3.22
C ILE A 28 -7.23 7.39 4.68
N GLU A 29 -6.56 8.46 5.12
CA GLU A 29 -6.11 8.63 6.52
C GLU A 29 -7.28 8.50 7.51
N LYS A 30 -8.40 9.16 7.21
CA LYS A 30 -9.60 9.09 8.03
C LYS A 30 -10.15 7.65 8.11
N LEU A 31 -10.31 6.97 6.98
CA LEU A 31 -10.84 5.61 6.92
C LEU A 31 -9.91 4.62 7.62
N MET A 32 -8.59 4.77 7.45
CA MET A 32 -7.59 3.99 8.19
C MET A 32 -7.79 4.11 9.71
N LEU A 33 -7.92 5.34 10.22
CA LEU A 33 -8.16 5.56 11.64
C LEU A 33 -9.52 5.01 12.09
N GLU A 34 -10.58 5.13 11.28
CA GLU A 34 -11.91 4.63 11.63
C GLU A 34 -11.97 3.09 11.69
N HIS A 35 -11.31 2.40 10.75
CA HIS A 35 -11.38 0.94 10.64
C HIS A 35 -10.28 0.17 11.39
N ASP A 36 -9.13 0.81 11.65
CA ASP A 36 -7.98 0.16 12.29
C ASP A 36 -7.75 0.61 13.74
N ALA A 37 -8.49 1.62 14.23
CA ALA A 37 -8.48 1.96 15.65
C ALA A 37 -9.19 0.89 16.48
N ILE A 38 -8.40 0.05 17.15
CA ILE A 38 -8.91 -0.94 18.08
C ILE A 38 -9.09 -0.28 19.45
N SER A 39 -10.33 -0.26 19.97
CA SER A 39 -10.58 0.28 21.31
C SER A 39 -9.95 -0.60 22.41
N PRO A 40 -9.31 -0.01 23.44
CA PRO A 40 -8.77 -0.75 24.58
C PRO A 40 -9.84 -1.60 25.30
N GLU A 41 -11.09 -1.15 25.28
CA GLU A 41 -12.23 -1.87 25.84
C GLU A 41 -12.54 -3.15 25.06
N LEU A 42 -12.46 -3.12 23.73
CA LEU A 42 -12.69 -4.28 22.88
C LEU A 42 -11.62 -5.35 23.12
N ILE A 43 -10.36 -4.92 23.28
CA ILE A 43 -9.23 -5.78 23.63
C ILE A 43 -9.50 -6.49 24.96
N LYS A 44 -9.88 -5.72 25.99
CA LYS A 44 -10.19 -6.26 27.32
C LYS A 44 -11.40 -7.18 27.32
N LYS A 45 -12.47 -6.82 26.60
CA LYS A 45 -13.73 -7.58 26.52
C LYS A 45 -13.53 -8.93 25.84
N LYS A 46 -12.74 -8.98 24.78
CA LYS A 46 -12.51 -10.21 24.01
C LYS A 46 -11.33 -11.04 24.56
N ASP A 47 -10.78 -10.67 25.72
CA ASP A 47 -9.58 -11.26 26.32
C ASP A 47 -8.44 -11.42 25.31
N ILE A 48 -8.30 -10.39 24.45
CA ILE A 48 -7.35 -10.44 23.36
C ILE A 48 -6.01 -10.10 23.94
N LYS A 49 -5.13 -11.09 23.88
CA LYS A 49 -3.76 -10.91 24.31
C LYS A 49 -3.09 -10.02 23.26
N LEU A 50 -2.74 -8.78 23.63
CA LEU A 50 -2.01 -7.82 22.78
C LEU A 50 -0.65 -8.36 22.28
N GLY A 51 -0.25 -9.53 22.75
CA GLY A 51 0.38 -10.55 21.92
C GLY A 51 0.04 -11.97 22.42
N LEU A 52 0.34 -13.11 21.76
CA LEU A 52 0.18 -14.45 22.36
C LEU A 52 1.19 -14.66 23.50
N ARG A 53 1.65 -13.61 24.20
CA ARG A 53 2.32 -13.75 25.47
C ARG A 53 1.27 -13.88 26.57
N ASN A 54 1.37 -14.99 27.29
CA ASN A 54 0.72 -15.20 28.56
C ASN A 54 1.25 -14.19 29.61
N PRO A 55 0.52 -13.96 30.70
CA PRO A 55 0.99 -13.13 31.82
C PRO A 55 2.33 -13.59 32.44
N ASP A 56 2.71 -14.85 32.23
CA ASP A 56 3.98 -15.44 32.67
C ASP A 56 5.17 -15.19 31.71
N GLY A 57 4.94 -14.49 30.59
CA GLY A 57 5.94 -14.17 29.58
C GLY A 57 6.09 -15.17 28.43
N SER A 58 5.35 -16.29 28.40
CA SER A 58 5.43 -17.32 27.35
C SER A 58 4.49 -17.07 26.16
N GLY A 59 4.96 -17.28 24.91
CA GLY A 59 4.15 -17.35 23.67
C GLY A 59 4.41 -16.26 22.60
N VAL A 60 3.59 -16.20 21.53
CA VAL A 60 3.82 -15.54 20.21
C VAL A 60 2.76 -14.49 19.79
N VAL A 61 2.89 -13.17 19.84
CA VAL A 61 1.89 -12.15 19.36
C VAL A 61 0.61 -12.59 18.54
N ALA A 62 -0.62 -12.58 19.10
CA ALA A 62 -1.90 -12.75 18.39
C ALA A 62 -2.61 -11.40 18.34
N GLY A 63 -2.55 -10.76 17.18
CA GLY A 63 -3.24 -9.52 16.95
C GLY A 63 -4.72 -9.72 16.62
N ILE A 64 -5.47 -8.62 16.74
CA ILE A 64 -6.71 -8.45 15.98
C ILE A 64 -6.28 -7.83 14.66
N THR A 65 -6.85 -8.31 13.56
CA THR A 65 -6.77 -7.61 12.28
C THR A 65 -8.16 -7.53 11.68
N SER A 66 -8.49 -6.34 11.20
CA SER A 66 -9.64 -6.07 10.33
C SER A 66 -9.31 -6.38 8.87
N LYS A 67 -8.03 -6.52 8.50
CA LYS A 67 -7.57 -6.52 7.11
C LYS A 67 -7.56 -7.88 6.45
N GLY A 68 -7.08 -8.92 7.15
CA GLY A 68 -6.82 -10.22 6.55
C GLY A 68 -7.21 -11.38 7.46
N ILE A 69 -8.13 -12.24 7.02
CA ILE A 69 -8.50 -13.46 7.76
C ILE A 69 -8.20 -14.68 6.89
N VAL A 70 -7.49 -15.66 7.46
CA VAL A 70 -7.21 -16.94 6.83
C VAL A 70 -7.95 -18.04 7.58
N ILE A 71 -8.76 -18.80 6.87
CA ILE A 71 -9.43 -20.00 7.37
C ILE A 71 -8.78 -21.20 6.70
N GLY A 72 -8.15 -22.08 7.47
CA GLY A 72 -7.60 -23.35 6.97
C GLY A 72 -8.05 -24.57 7.78
N TYR A 73 -8.82 -24.35 8.84
CA TYR A 73 -9.35 -25.42 9.67
C TYR A 73 -10.62 -24.96 10.39
N GLU A 74 -11.45 -25.93 10.76
CA GLU A 74 -12.62 -25.73 11.62
C GLU A 74 -12.42 -26.46 12.95
N LYS A 75 -12.96 -25.89 14.03
CA LYS A 75 -13.00 -26.52 15.35
C LYS A 75 -14.36 -27.18 15.54
N ILE A 76 -14.37 -28.51 15.67
CA ILE A 76 -15.56 -29.31 15.91
C ILE A 76 -15.60 -29.62 17.40
N THR A 77 -16.59 -29.10 18.11
CA THR A 77 -16.80 -29.41 19.54
C THR A 77 -17.41 -30.79 19.70
N ASN A 78 -16.74 -31.64 20.46
CA ASN A 78 -17.19 -32.98 20.80
C ASN A 78 -18.19 -32.94 21.97
N PRO A 79 -19.01 -33.99 22.16
CA PRO A 79 -19.97 -34.08 23.25
C PRO A 79 -19.35 -34.03 24.66
N ASP A 80 -18.07 -34.38 24.78
CA ASP A 80 -17.29 -34.36 26.03
C ASP A 80 -16.71 -32.96 26.37
N GLY A 81 -16.98 -31.95 25.54
CA GLY A 81 -16.45 -30.60 25.69
C GLY A 81 -15.04 -30.41 25.13
N THR A 82 -14.41 -31.44 24.58
CA THR A 82 -13.15 -31.32 23.83
C THR A 82 -13.40 -30.81 22.42
N TYR A 83 -12.35 -30.38 21.70
CA TYR A 83 -12.48 -29.99 20.29
C TYR A 83 -11.52 -30.80 19.42
N THR A 84 -11.98 -31.16 18.23
CA THR A 84 -11.15 -31.69 17.15
C THR A 84 -10.95 -30.63 16.09
N VAL A 85 -9.74 -30.58 15.52
CA VAL A 85 -9.40 -29.65 14.43
C VAL A 85 -9.47 -30.42 13.13
N LYS A 86 -10.35 -29.98 12.22
CA LYS A 86 -10.49 -30.57 10.89
C LYS A 86 -9.95 -29.60 9.85
N PRO A 87 -8.96 -29.99 9.03
CA PRO A 87 -8.54 -29.18 7.88
C PRO A 87 -9.72 -28.95 6.93
N VAL A 88 -9.85 -27.72 6.43
CA VAL A 88 -10.84 -27.35 5.42
C VAL A 88 -10.17 -26.64 4.25
N GLU A 89 -10.91 -26.46 3.16
CA GLU A 89 -10.44 -25.68 2.02
C GLU A 89 -10.04 -24.27 2.49
N GLY A 90 -8.86 -23.82 2.05
CA GLY A 90 -8.30 -22.55 2.47
C GLY A 90 -9.15 -21.39 1.97
N LYS A 91 -9.58 -20.50 2.87
CA LYS A 91 -10.21 -19.23 2.50
C LYS A 91 -9.39 -18.05 2.99
N LEU A 92 -9.25 -17.05 2.14
CA LEU A 92 -8.62 -15.78 2.45
C LEU A 92 -9.66 -14.68 2.31
N TYR A 93 -9.83 -13.87 3.35
CA TYR A 93 -10.71 -12.72 3.34
C TYR A 93 -9.92 -11.44 3.47
N TYR A 94 -10.18 -10.47 2.60
CA TYR A 94 -9.70 -9.10 2.70
C TYR A 94 -10.81 -8.20 3.22
N CYS A 95 -10.66 -7.62 4.41
CA CYS A 95 -11.66 -6.73 5.00
C CYS A 95 -13.08 -7.31 5.04
N GLY A 96 -13.19 -8.65 5.18
CA GLY A 96 -14.45 -9.39 5.16
C GLY A 96 -14.92 -9.89 3.80
N TYR A 97 -14.28 -9.48 2.69
CA TYR A 97 -14.56 -9.96 1.34
C TYR A 97 -13.75 -11.22 1.03
N ASP A 98 -14.35 -12.25 0.45
CA ASP A 98 -13.60 -13.42 -0.03
C ASP A 98 -12.67 -12.98 -1.16
N ALA A 99 -11.36 -13.18 -0.99
CA ALA A 99 -10.35 -12.71 -1.92
C ALA A 99 -10.43 -13.41 -3.28
N CYS A 100 -10.87 -14.69 -3.31
CA CYS A 100 -11.03 -15.42 -4.56
C CYS A 100 -12.26 -14.92 -5.33
N GLU A 101 -13.37 -14.70 -4.62
CA GLU A 101 -14.56 -14.10 -5.23
C GLU A 101 -14.26 -12.69 -5.74
N LEU A 102 -13.54 -11.86 -4.97
CA LEU A 102 -13.15 -10.51 -5.38
C LEU A 102 -12.31 -10.53 -6.66
N ALA A 103 -11.30 -11.41 -6.74
CA ALA A 103 -10.46 -11.56 -7.92
C ALA A 103 -11.27 -12.04 -9.15
N GLN A 104 -12.20 -12.97 -8.95
CA GLN A 104 -13.04 -13.48 -10.03
C GLN A 104 -13.92 -12.38 -10.62
N HIS A 105 -14.64 -11.60 -9.78
CA HIS A 105 -15.50 -10.51 -10.27
C HIS A 105 -14.70 -9.44 -11.02
N ILE A 106 -13.54 -9.04 -10.49
CA ILE A 106 -12.62 -8.09 -11.14
C ILE A 106 -12.21 -8.58 -12.54
N GLN A 107 -11.88 -9.87 -12.65
CA GLN A 107 -11.45 -10.47 -13.91
C GLN A 107 -12.60 -10.62 -14.91
N GLU A 108 -13.80 -10.98 -14.46
CA GLU A 108 -15.02 -11.06 -15.29
C GLU A 108 -15.41 -9.70 -15.88
N GLU A 109 -15.17 -8.62 -15.12
CA GLU A 109 -15.36 -7.23 -15.58
C GLU A 109 -14.20 -6.70 -16.45
N GLY A 110 -13.15 -7.49 -16.66
CA GLY A 110 -11.99 -7.10 -17.48
C GLY A 110 -11.11 -6.01 -16.84
N ARG A 111 -11.14 -5.87 -15.51
CA ARG A 111 -10.36 -4.88 -14.75
C ARG A 111 -9.07 -5.51 -14.21
N TYR A 112 -8.07 -4.67 -13.91
CA TYR A 112 -6.81 -5.13 -13.29
C TYR A 112 -6.94 -5.36 -11.77
N GLY A 113 -7.74 -4.55 -11.08
CA GLY A 113 -8.06 -4.71 -9.66
C GLY A 113 -6.97 -4.37 -8.64
N PHE A 114 -5.72 -4.15 -9.05
CA PHE A 114 -4.63 -3.89 -8.10
C PHE A 114 -4.87 -2.65 -7.24
N ASP A 115 -5.22 -1.51 -7.86
CA ASP A 115 -5.43 -0.24 -7.15
C ASP A 115 -6.71 -0.29 -6.29
N GLU A 116 -7.75 -0.99 -6.74
CA GLU A 116 -8.99 -1.22 -5.99
C GLU A 116 -8.77 -2.08 -4.73
N VAL A 117 -8.05 -3.20 -4.86
CA VAL A 117 -7.72 -4.07 -3.72
C VAL A 117 -6.75 -3.37 -2.78
N THR A 118 -5.81 -2.58 -3.31
CA THR A 118 -4.92 -1.75 -2.49
C THR A 118 -5.71 -0.73 -1.69
N TYR A 119 -6.65 -0.04 -2.32
CA TYR A 119 -7.54 0.91 -1.62
C TYR A 119 -8.35 0.21 -0.52
N LEU A 120 -8.91 -0.97 -0.81
CA LEU A 120 -9.61 -1.80 0.18
C LEU A 120 -8.73 -2.13 1.38
N LEU A 121 -7.51 -2.60 1.14
CA LEU A 121 -6.60 -2.99 2.22
C LEU A 121 -6.10 -1.80 3.03
N LEU A 122 -5.92 -0.64 2.42
CA LEU A 122 -5.58 0.59 3.13
C LEU A 122 -6.77 1.08 3.96
N THR A 123 -7.95 1.22 3.35
CA THR A 123 -9.08 1.94 3.96
C THR A 123 -10.05 1.05 4.74
N GLY A 124 -10.10 -0.25 4.47
CA GLY A 124 -11.13 -1.15 5.01
C GLY A 124 -12.42 -1.20 4.17
N GLU A 125 -12.54 -0.36 3.13
CA GLU A 125 -13.76 -0.24 2.31
C GLU A 125 -13.42 -0.30 0.82
N LEU A 126 -14.33 -0.85 0.00
CA LEU A 126 -14.19 -0.80 -1.45
C LEU A 126 -14.37 0.64 -1.95
N PRO A 127 -13.52 1.12 -2.88
CA PRO A 127 -13.67 2.46 -3.43
C PRO A 127 -14.92 2.56 -4.29
N ASN A 128 -15.59 3.72 -4.28
CA ASN A 128 -16.49 4.06 -5.38
C ASN A 128 -15.67 4.51 -6.59
N LYS A 129 -16.31 4.61 -7.76
CA LYS A 129 -15.66 4.97 -9.02
C LYS A 129 -14.79 6.24 -8.93
N ASN A 130 -15.31 7.31 -8.32
CA ASN A 130 -14.60 8.58 -8.23
C ASN A 130 -13.44 8.54 -7.20
N ASP A 131 -13.55 7.76 -6.14
CA ASP A 131 -12.42 7.53 -5.23
C ASP A 131 -11.32 6.70 -5.89
N LEU A 132 -11.71 5.67 -6.66
CA LEU A 132 -10.78 4.83 -7.40
C LEU A 132 -9.99 5.64 -8.43
N GLU A 133 -10.67 6.40 -9.29
CA GLU A 133 -10.03 7.27 -10.29
C GLU A 133 -9.00 8.21 -9.65
N ARG A 134 -9.36 8.86 -8.53
CA ARG A 134 -8.44 9.75 -7.80
C ARG A 134 -7.28 9.02 -7.16
N PHE A 135 -7.52 7.81 -6.65
CA PHE A 135 -6.46 7.00 -6.06
C PHE A 135 -5.47 6.52 -7.12
N GLU A 136 -5.94 6.12 -8.29
CA GLU A 136 -5.12 5.75 -9.44
C GLU A 136 -4.24 6.93 -9.90
N GLU A 137 -4.79 8.14 -9.96
CA GLU A 137 -4.03 9.37 -10.25
C GLU A 137 -2.92 9.61 -9.20
N VAL A 138 -3.26 9.50 -7.91
CA VAL A 138 -2.30 9.65 -6.80
C VAL A 138 -1.16 8.64 -6.89
N ILE A 139 -1.46 7.39 -7.22
CA ILE A 139 -0.45 6.34 -7.42
C ILE A 139 0.38 6.64 -8.66
N ALA A 140 -0.25 7.00 -9.79
CA ALA A 140 0.42 7.31 -11.04
C ALA A 140 1.44 8.43 -10.89
N ASP A 141 1.10 9.50 -10.18
CA ASP A 141 1.97 10.65 -9.93
C ASP A 141 3.18 10.32 -9.04
N ARG A 142 3.10 9.25 -8.24
CA ARG A 142 4.16 8.80 -7.33
C ARG A 142 5.07 7.73 -7.93
N ARG A 143 4.69 7.13 -9.07
CA ARG A 143 5.50 6.14 -9.82
C ARG A 143 6.87 6.67 -10.28
N PRO A 144 7.02 7.92 -10.76
CA PRO A 144 8.30 8.38 -11.29
C PRO A 144 9.42 8.37 -10.25
N LEU A 145 10.55 7.74 -10.61
CA LEU A 145 11.77 7.76 -9.81
C LEU A 145 12.59 9.02 -10.09
N THR A 146 13.08 9.67 -9.03
CA THR A 146 13.98 10.82 -9.12
C THR A 146 15.33 10.42 -9.73
N LYS A 147 16.17 11.41 -10.07
CA LYS A 147 17.53 11.12 -10.55
C LYS A 147 18.37 10.38 -9.51
N LEU A 148 18.21 10.74 -8.24
CA LEU A 148 18.92 10.10 -7.13
C LEU A 148 18.48 8.62 -7.00
N GLU A 149 17.18 8.39 -7.02
CA GLU A 149 16.59 7.04 -6.90
C GLU A 149 17.04 6.11 -8.04
N ARG A 150 17.05 6.62 -9.28
CA ARG A 150 17.56 5.88 -10.44
C ARG A 150 19.06 5.64 -10.38
N GLY A 151 19.81 6.58 -9.80
CA GLY A 151 21.25 6.46 -9.61
C GLY A 151 21.62 5.22 -8.81
N ILE A 152 20.86 4.90 -7.77
CA ILE A 152 21.10 3.72 -6.92
C ILE A 152 20.97 2.43 -7.71
N ILE A 153 19.89 2.30 -8.50
CA ILE A 153 19.65 1.12 -9.35
C ILE A 153 20.79 0.93 -10.36
N MET A 154 21.34 2.02 -10.89
CA MET A 154 22.46 1.98 -11.85
C MET A 154 23.80 1.66 -11.19
N GLN A 155 23.97 2.07 -9.92
CA GLN A 155 25.22 1.95 -9.17
C GLN A 155 25.41 0.60 -8.50
N GLU A 156 24.35 -0.19 -8.29
CA GLU A 156 24.52 -1.55 -7.79
C GLU A 156 25.50 -2.30 -8.70
N ASP A 157 26.46 -3.03 -8.13
CA ASP A 157 27.30 -3.96 -8.88
C ASP A 157 26.44 -4.94 -9.69
N VAL A 158 27.05 -5.81 -10.50
CA VAL A 158 26.32 -6.74 -11.38
C VAL A 158 25.33 -7.62 -10.58
N ASN A 159 24.10 -7.13 -10.41
CA ASN A 159 23.05 -7.74 -9.61
C ASN A 159 21.91 -8.18 -10.53
N TYR A 160 21.88 -9.47 -10.82
CA TYR A 160 20.83 -10.08 -11.64
C TYR A 160 19.58 -10.44 -10.82
N ASN A 161 19.65 -10.35 -9.49
CA ASN A 161 18.56 -10.70 -8.61
C ASN A 161 17.67 -9.49 -8.34
N GLN A 162 16.45 -9.54 -8.87
CA GLN A 162 15.46 -8.45 -8.75
C GLN A 162 15.08 -8.17 -7.29
N MET A 163 15.07 -9.19 -6.43
CA MET A 163 14.73 -9.01 -5.01
C MET A 163 15.83 -8.31 -4.23
N TYR A 164 17.10 -8.56 -4.56
CA TYR A 164 18.23 -7.88 -3.90
C TYR A 164 18.24 -6.40 -4.25
N ALA A 165 18.02 -6.08 -5.53
CA ALA A 165 17.90 -4.70 -5.99
C ALA A 165 16.69 -3.99 -5.34
N LEU A 166 15.52 -4.65 -5.33
CA LEU A 166 14.32 -4.08 -4.71
C LEU A 166 14.54 -3.77 -3.22
N HIS A 167 15.12 -4.71 -2.47
CA HIS A 167 15.41 -4.53 -1.04
C HIS A 167 16.39 -3.39 -0.76
N SER A 168 17.46 -3.30 -1.56
CA SER A 168 18.48 -2.25 -1.47
C SER A 168 17.92 -0.86 -1.79
N VAL A 169 17.15 -0.75 -2.89
CA VAL A 169 16.54 0.52 -3.30
C VAL A 169 15.49 0.98 -2.30
N ILE A 170 14.60 0.10 -1.83
CA ILE A 170 13.61 0.44 -0.79
C ILE A 170 14.32 0.94 0.47
N SER A 171 15.38 0.26 0.91
CA SER A 171 16.17 0.71 2.06
C SER A 171 16.74 2.11 1.85
N HIS A 172 17.19 2.43 0.63
CA HIS A 172 17.72 3.74 0.30
C HIS A 172 16.64 4.83 0.18
N LEU A 173 15.41 4.49 -0.20
CA LEU A 173 14.31 5.46 -0.29
C LEU A 173 14.08 6.20 1.04
N SER A 174 14.36 5.57 2.18
CA SER A 174 14.33 6.22 3.49
C SER A 174 15.24 7.46 3.56
N ARG A 175 16.39 7.45 2.88
CA ARG A 175 17.32 8.59 2.82
C ARG A 175 16.82 9.72 1.92
N CYS A 176 15.83 9.45 1.09
CA CYS A 176 15.21 10.41 0.19
C CYS A 176 13.90 10.99 0.75
N ASP A 177 13.37 10.43 1.85
CA ASP A 177 12.20 10.97 2.53
C ASP A 177 12.63 12.12 3.46
N PRO A 178 11.91 13.25 3.49
CA PRO A 178 12.22 14.35 4.40
C PRO A 178 12.02 14.00 5.88
N ASP A 179 11.18 13.01 6.20
CA ASP A 179 10.87 12.62 7.58
C ASP A 179 10.71 11.09 7.71
N PRO A 180 11.80 10.33 7.57
CA PRO A 180 11.75 8.87 7.45
C PRO A 180 11.38 8.15 8.75
N ASP A 181 11.61 8.78 9.91
CA ASP A 181 11.36 8.21 11.23
C ASP A 181 10.02 8.67 11.85
N SER A 182 9.21 9.45 11.10
CA SER A 182 7.91 9.90 11.58
C SER A 182 6.99 8.71 11.86
N THR A 183 6.27 8.81 12.98
CA THR A 183 5.22 7.86 13.38
C THR A 183 3.83 8.46 13.27
N ASP A 184 3.72 9.69 12.75
CA ASP A 184 2.44 10.31 12.47
C ASP A 184 1.74 9.56 11.33
N ILE A 185 0.45 9.28 11.49
CA ILE A 185 -0.34 8.53 10.52
C ILE A 185 -0.31 9.18 9.13
N LYS A 186 -0.23 10.51 9.05
CA LYS A 186 -0.17 11.25 7.79
C LYS A 186 1.13 10.96 7.04
N ASP A 187 2.26 11.01 7.74
CA ASP A 187 3.57 10.76 7.15
C ASP A 187 3.73 9.29 6.77
N VAL A 188 3.32 8.38 7.66
CA VAL A 188 3.35 6.93 7.42
C VAL A 188 2.47 6.57 6.23
N SER A 189 1.25 7.14 6.13
CA SER A 189 0.35 6.89 5.00
C SER A 189 0.96 7.37 3.68
N ARG A 190 1.55 8.58 3.67
CA ARG A 190 2.30 9.09 2.50
C ARG A 190 3.43 8.14 2.10
N GLN A 191 4.24 7.70 3.07
CA GLN A 191 5.37 6.80 2.85
C GLN A 191 4.91 5.46 2.27
N CYS A 192 3.87 4.84 2.84
CA CYS A 192 3.30 3.59 2.34
C CYS A 192 2.81 3.73 0.89
N ILE A 193 2.07 4.79 0.58
CA ILE A 193 1.55 5.04 -0.78
C ILE A 193 2.71 5.26 -1.76
N ASN A 194 3.75 5.99 -1.37
CA ASN A 194 4.96 6.17 -2.17
C ASN A 194 5.66 4.83 -2.46
N LEU A 195 5.77 3.94 -1.46
CA LEU A 195 6.37 2.62 -1.63
C LEU A 195 5.55 1.73 -2.57
N ILE A 196 4.22 1.68 -2.38
CA ILE A 196 3.31 0.93 -3.24
C ILE A 196 3.45 1.40 -4.70
N ALA A 197 3.46 2.72 -4.93
CA ALA A 197 3.58 3.29 -6.27
C ALA A 197 4.94 3.01 -6.92
N LYS A 198 6.04 3.08 -6.16
CA LYS A 198 7.40 2.97 -6.69
C LYS A 198 7.89 1.53 -6.83
N ALA A 199 7.40 0.58 -6.03
CA ALA A 199 7.90 -0.79 -6.01
C ALA A 199 7.87 -1.46 -7.41
N PRO A 200 6.78 -1.42 -8.19
CA PRO A 200 6.75 -1.99 -9.54
C PRO A 200 7.75 -1.30 -10.48
N VAL A 201 7.90 0.01 -10.35
CA VAL A 201 8.81 0.82 -11.18
C VAL A 201 10.27 0.45 -10.89
N ILE A 202 10.64 0.26 -9.62
CA ILE A 202 11.98 -0.16 -9.22
C ILE A 202 12.34 -1.51 -9.87
N VAL A 203 11.43 -2.48 -9.82
CA VAL A 203 11.64 -3.79 -10.45
C VAL A 203 11.81 -3.65 -11.97
N ALA A 204 10.96 -2.86 -12.63
CA ALA A 204 11.06 -2.62 -14.06
C ALA A 204 12.38 -1.94 -14.45
N TYR A 205 12.82 -0.93 -13.69
CA TYR A 205 14.11 -0.27 -13.92
C TYR A 205 15.28 -1.24 -13.75
N ASN A 206 15.29 -2.03 -12.66
CA ASN A 206 16.36 -2.98 -12.42
C ASN A 206 16.43 -4.08 -13.49
N TYR A 207 15.28 -4.56 -13.97
CA TYR A 207 15.23 -5.51 -15.09
C TYR A 207 15.87 -4.92 -16.36
N ASN A 208 15.56 -3.66 -16.68
CA ASN A 208 16.15 -2.98 -17.84
C ASN A 208 17.67 -2.76 -17.69
N VAL A 209 18.14 -2.42 -16.48
CA VAL A 209 19.57 -2.31 -16.18
C VAL A 209 20.27 -3.65 -16.35
N MET A 210 19.67 -4.75 -15.86
CA MET A 210 20.16 -6.10 -16.11
C MET A 210 20.27 -6.40 -17.61
N LYS A 211 19.22 -6.11 -18.39
CA LYS A 211 19.18 -6.35 -19.84
C LYS A 211 20.30 -5.57 -20.55
N PHE A 212 20.46 -4.29 -20.21
CA PHE A 212 21.52 -3.43 -20.73
C PHE A 212 22.91 -3.99 -20.42
N ARG A 213 23.16 -4.46 -19.20
CA ARG A 213 24.43 -5.10 -18.81
C ARG A 213 24.72 -6.41 -19.55
N LYS A 214 23.70 -7.05 -20.12
CA LYS A 214 23.84 -8.24 -20.98
C LYS A 214 24.01 -7.88 -22.47
N GLY A 215 24.18 -6.60 -22.82
CA GLY A 215 24.34 -6.12 -24.20
C GLY A 215 23.03 -5.73 -24.89
N GLY A 216 21.91 -5.67 -24.16
CA GLY A 216 20.66 -5.12 -24.67
C GLY A 216 20.60 -3.59 -24.60
N ASP A 217 19.43 -3.03 -24.92
CA ASP A 217 19.13 -1.61 -24.78
C ASP A 217 18.65 -1.25 -23.37
N LEU A 218 18.75 0.03 -23.02
CA LEU A 218 18.25 0.62 -21.77
C LEU A 218 16.96 1.44 -22.04
N PHE A 219 16.16 1.01 -23.01
CA PHE A 219 14.96 1.75 -23.39
C PHE A 219 13.77 1.30 -22.54
N ILE A 220 13.22 2.24 -21.75
CA ILE A 220 11.95 2.02 -21.05
C ILE A 220 10.84 2.47 -21.99
N THR A 221 10.13 1.48 -22.55
CA THR A 221 8.97 1.74 -23.40
C THR A 221 7.89 2.41 -22.56
N LYS A 222 7.46 3.61 -22.96
CA LYS A 222 6.31 4.24 -22.32
C LYS A 222 5.06 3.42 -22.68
N PRO A 223 4.19 3.10 -21.71
CA PRO A 223 2.93 2.45 -22.01
C PRO A 223 2.13 3.30 -23.00
N ASN A 224 1.41 2.63 -23.90
CA ASN A 224 0.45 3.30 -24.75
C ASN A 224 -0.61 3.94 -23.83
N PRO A 225 -0.94 5.23 -24.00
CA PRO A 225 -1.98 5.88 -23.19
C PRO A 225 -3.39 5.34 -23.47
N GLU A 226 -3.57 4.56 -24.54
CA GLU A 226 -4.80 3.83 -24.89
C GLU A 226 -4.73 2.36 -24.48
#